data_AF-V9G691-F1
#
_entry.id   AF-V9G691-F1
#
_cell.length_a   1.000
_cell.length_b   1.000
_cell.length_c   1.000
_cell.angle_alpha   90.00
_cell.angle_beta   90.00
_cell.angle_gamma   90.00
#
_symmetry.space_group_name_H-M   'P 1'
#
loop_
_entity.id
_entity.type
_entity.pdbx_description
1 polymer ?
#
loop_
_entity_poly.entity_id
_entity_poly.type
_entity_poly.pdbx_seq_one_letter_code
_entity_poly.pdbx_strand_id
1 'polypeptide(L)'
;MEKGAITDIEMNQTKAMIRNVIKEMQDSAFEMIAYDFNRQLSGRERTPDELLRQVEGISVDDVKQAASAFSLDTIYFLKGQKEE
;
A
#
# COMPACT_ATOMS: atom_id res chain seq x y z
N MET A 1 2.19 9.38 13.58
CA MET A 1 2.50 7.94 13.75
C MET A 1 3.74 7.66 14.60
N GLU A 2 4.34 8.69 15.22
CA GLU A 2 5.64 8.62 15.92
C GLU A 2 5.73 7.56 17.04
N LYS A 3 4.61 7.15 17.64
CA LYS A 3 4.60 6.11 18.70
C LYS A 3 4.61 4.66 18.16
N GLY A 4 4.43 4.45 16.85
CA GLY A 4 4.54 3.13 16.22
C GLY A 4 3.60 2.04 16.75
N ALA A 5 2.53 2.39 17.47
CA ALA A 5 1.58 1.43 18.00
C ALA A 5 0.62 0.99 16.89
N ILE A 6 0.86 -0.19 16.32
CA ILE A 6 0.00 -0.86 15.35
C ILE A 6 -0.50 -2.13 16.03
N THR A 7 -1.81 -2.30 16.11
CA THR A 7 -2.42 -3.50 16.67
C THR A 7 -2.38 -4.66 15.68
N ASP A 8 -2.42 -5.89 16.18
CA ASP A 8 -2.50 -7.08 15.33
C ASP A 8 -3.76 -7.07 14.45
N ILE A 9 -4.86 -6.50 14.95
CA ILE A 9 -6.13 -6.38 14.20
C ILE A 9 -5.95 -5.44 13.01
N GLU A 10 -5.39 -4.24 13.23
CA GLU A 10 -5.11 -3.29 12.15
C GLU A 10 -4.21 -3.93 11.09
N MET A 11 -3.10 -4.57 11.51
CA MET A 11 -2.17 -5.21 10.59
C MET A 11 -2.83 -6.33 9.77
N ASN A 12 -3.56 -7.22 10.43
CA ASN A 12 -4.19 -8.36 9.78
C ASN A 12 -5.32 -7.95 8.83
N GLN A 13 -6.13 -6.95 9.20
CA GLN A 13 -7.20 -6.42 8.35
C GLN A 13 -6.63 -5.72 7.12
N THR A 14 -5.59 -4.91 7.27
CA THR A 14 -4.93 -4.26 6.13
C THR A 14 -4.32 -5.28 5.19
N LYS A 15 -3.61 -6.30 5.71
CA LYS A 15 -3.09 -7.41 4.87
C LYS A 15 -4.21 -8.15 4.14
N ALA A 16 -5.33 -8.41 4.81
CA ALA A 16 -6.48 -9.09 4.21
C ALA A 16 -7.08 -8.28 3.06
N MET A 17 -7.22 -6.96 3.23
CA MET A 17 -7.67 -6.06 2.17
C MET A 17 -6.73 -6.11 0.95
N ILE A 18 -5.43 -5.94 1.16
CA ILE A 18 -4.43 -5.95 0.07
C ILE A 18 -4.41 -7.30 -0.65
N ARG A 19 -4.50 -8.41 0.09
CA ARG A 19 -4.60 -9.75 -0.50
C ARG A 19 -5.81 -9.88 -1.42
N ASN A 20 -6.97 -9.35 -1.01
CA ASN A 20 -8.18 -9.42 -1.82
C ASN A 20 -7.99 -8.65 -3.13
N VAL A 21 -7.42 -7.45 -3.09
CA VAL A 21 -7.09 -6.67 -4.29
C VAL A 21 -6.18 -7.45 -5.24
N ILE A 22 -5.13 -8.10 -4.72
CA ILE A 22 -4.21 -8.90 -5.56
C ILE A 22 -4.93 -10.13 -6.18
N LYS A 23 -5.92 -10.70 -5.49
CA LYS A 23 -6.71 -11.81 -6.02
C LYS A 23 -7.69 -11.34 -7.09
N GLU A 24 -8.45 -10.28 -6.82
CA GLU A 24 -9.38 -9.67 -7.77
C GLU A 24 -8.69 -9.24 -9.07
N MET A 25 -7.46 -8.71 -8.96
CA MET A 25 -6.62 -8.36 -10.10
C MET A 25 -6.36 -9.54 -11.05
N GLN A 26 -6.25 -10.76 -10.52
CA GLN A 26 -6.01 -11.97 -11.33
C GLN A 26 -7.26 -12.42 -12.09
N ASP A 27 -8.45 -12.00 -11.67
CA ASP A 27 -9.71 -12.30 -12.33
C ASP A 27 -10.01 -11.31 -13.48
N SER A 28 -9.18 -10.27 -13.65
CA SER A 28 -9.33 -9.24 -14.69
C SER A 28 -8.13 -9.19 -15.63
N ALA A 29 -8.35 -9.57 -16.89
CA ALA A 29 -7.31 -9.51 -17.92
C ALA A 29 -6.75 -8.09 -18.11
N PHE A 30 -7.59 -7.06 -17.96
CA PHE A 30 -7.16 -5.67 -18.10
C PHE A 30 -6.24 -5.25 -16.94
N GLU A 31 -6.55 -5.67 -15.72
CA GLU A 31 -5.71 -5.37 -14.56
C GLU A 31 -4.39 -6.15 -14.59
N MET A 32 -4.39 -7.39 -15.07
CA MET A 32 -3.16 -8.14 -15.32
C MET A 32 -2.25 -7.45 -16.35
N ILE A 33 -2.82 -6.92 -17.46
CA ILE A 33 -2.05 -6.14 -18.44
C ILE A 33 -1.43 -4.89 -17.79
N ALA A 34 -2.21 -4.17 -16.98
CA ALA A 34 -1.71 -3.00 -16.27
C ALA A 34 -0.62 -3.36 -15.25
N TYR A 35 -0.76 -4.49 -14.56
CA TYR A 35 0.24 -5.01 -13.64
C TYR A 35 1.55 -5.35 -14.34
N ASP A 36 1.48 -6.09 -15.45
CA ASP A 36 2.66 -6.47 -16.25
C ASP A 36 3.36 -5.24 -16.84
N PHE A 37 2.59 -4.25 -17.29
CA PHE A 37 3.15 -2.98 -17.74
C PHE A 37 3.92 -2.25 -16.61
N ASN A 38 3.34 -2.16 -15.40
CA ASN A 38 4.03 -1.58 -14.25
C ASN A 38 5.26 -2.41 -13.82
N ARG A 39 5.21 -3.74 -13.95
CA ARG A 39 6.33 -4.65 -13.69
C ARG A 39 7.54 -4.29 -14.57
N GLN A 40 7.30 -4.05 -15.87
CA GLN A 40 8.34 -3.63 -16.80
C GLN A 40 8.89 -2.24 -16.47
N LEU A 41 8.03 -1.25 -16.21
CA LEU A 41 8.45 0.12 -15.90
C LEU A 41 9.25 0.22 -14.59
N SER A 42 8.84 -0.53 -13.57
CA SER A 42 9.48 -0.50 -12.25
C SER A 42 10.77 -1.34 -12.19
N GLY A 43 11.05 -2.16 -13.21
CA GLY A 43 12.16 -3.12 -13.21
C GLY A 43 12.04 -4.21 -12.13
N ARG A 44 10.85 -4.38 -11.53
CA ARG A 44 10.62 -5.37 -10.47
C ARG A 44 9.95 -6.59 -11.03
N GLU A 45 10.73 -7.64 -11.24
CA GLU A 45 10.23 -8.91 -11.69
C GLU A 45 9.60 -9.73 -10.55
N ARG A 46 8.27 -9.65 -10.43
CA ARG A 46 7.49 -10.53 -9.53
C ARG A 46 6.13 -10.89 -10.11
N THR A 47 5.66 -12.09 -9.80
CA THR A 47 4.30 -12.59 -10.10
C THR A 47 3.29 -12.11 -9.05
N PRO A 48 1.98 -12.16 -9.33
CA PRO A 48 0.95 -11.85 -8.34
C PRO A 48 1.08 -12.70 -7.06
N ASP A 49 1.40 -13.99 -7.18
CA ASP A 49 1.60 -14.88 -6.03
C ASP A 49 2.84 -14.53 -5.21
N GLU A 50 3.93 -14.09 -5.86
CA GLU A 50 5.12 -13.60 -5.16
C GLU A 50 4.83 -12.30 -4.42
N LEU A 51 4.09 -11.38 -5.06
CA LEU A 51 3.63 -10.17 -4.40
C LEU A 51 2.75 -10.49 -3.19
N LEU A 52 1.84 -11.45 -3.32
CA LEU A 52 0.99 -11.87 -2.21
C LEU A 52 1.82 -12.39 -1.02
N ARG A 53 2.77 -13.30 -1.28
CA ARG A 53 3.69 -13.80 -0.24
C ARG A 53 4.50 -12.68 0.41
N GLN A 54 4.98 -11.73 -0.38
CA GLN A 54 5.70 -10.56 0.13
C GLN A 54 4.82 -9.74 1.08
N VAL A 55 3.57 -9.47 0.73
CA VAL A 55 2.62 -8.73 1.58
C VAL A 55 2.33 -9.48 2.87
N GLU A 56 2.14 -10.80 2.81
CA GLU A 56 1.88 -11.62 3.99
C GLU A 56 3.09 -11.63 4.95
N GLY A 57 4.30 -11.57 4.42
CA GLY A 57 5.55 -11.53 5.16
C GLY A 57 5.88 -10.19 5.84
N ILE A 58 5.16 -9.09 5.54
CA ILE A 58 5.46 -7.77 6.12
C ILE A 58 5.23 -7.78 7.62
N SER A 59 6.21 -7.36 8.41
CA SER A 59 6.12 -7.21 9.86
C SER A 59 5.67 -5.80 10.26
N VAL A 60 5.26 -5.64 11.52
CA VAL A 60 4.99 -4.32 12.10
C VAL A 60 6.24 -3.43 12.08
N ASP A 61 7.43 -4.01 12.25
CA ASP A 61 8.68 -3.25 12.28
C ASP A 61 9.08 -2.76 10.87
N ASP A 62 8.78 -3.50 9.81
CA ASP A 62 8.94 -3.03 8.43
C ASP A 62 8.09 -1.77 8.18
N VAL A 63 6.86 -1.76 8.69
CA VAL A 63 5.94 -0.61 8.57
C VAL A 63 6.47 0.59 9.36
N LYS A 64 6.99 0.38 10.58
CA LYS A 64 7.63 1.46 11.36
C LYS A 64 8.87 2.01 10.66
N GLN A 65 9.70 1.14 10.10
CA GLN A 65 10.90 1.54 9.36
C GLN A 65 10.52 2.38 8.15
N ALA A 66 9.54 1.93 7.36
CA ALA A 66 9.02 2.70 6.24
C ALA A 66 8.48 4.07 6.70
N ALA A 67 7.68 4.10 7.78
CA ALA A 67 7.13 5.33 8.33
C ALA A 67 8.21 6.34 8.77
N SER A 68 9.36 5.86 9.27
CA SER A 68 10.47 6.72 9.69
C SER A 68 11.18 7.45 8.54
N ALA A 69 10.99 7.00 7.30
CA ALA A 69 11.53 7.67 6.12
C ALA A 69 10.69 8.87 5.66
N PHE A 70 9.51 9.09 6.25
CA PHE A 70 8.62 10.20 5.92
C PHE A 70 8.74 11.34 6.92
N SER A 71 8.82 12.57 6.42
CA SER A 71 8.72 13.80 7.20
C SER A 71 7.59 14.66 6.66
N LEU A 72 6.96 15.45 7.53
CA LEU A 72 5.96 16.43 7.11
C LEU A 72 6.64 17.50 6.24
N ASP A 73 6.25 17.54 4.96
CA ASP A 73 6.78 18.49 3.99
C ASP A 73 5.85 19.70 3.82
N THR A 74 4.57 19.45 3.52
CA THR A 74 3.61 20.51 3.20
C THR A 74 2.27 20.28 3.90
N ILE A 75 1.73 21.33 4.52
CA ILE A 75 0.34 21.36 5.02
C ILE A 75 -0.48 22.24 4.08
N TYR A 76 -1.47 21.64 3.41
CA TYR A 76 -2.47 22.37 2.65
C TYR A 76 -3.74 22.58 3.48
N PHE A 77 -4.17 23.83 3.64
CA PHE A 77 -5.42 24.17 4.32
C PHE A 77 -6.33 24.98 3.39
N LEU A 78 -7.39 24.33 2.91
CA LEU A 78 -8.44 24.98 2.12
C LEU A 78 -9.45 25.64 3.06
N LYS A 79 -9.50 26.96 3.06
CA LYS A 79 -10.53 27.75 3.76
C LYS A 79 -11.52 28.28 2.73
N GLY A 80 -12.79 27.90 2.85
CA GLY A 80 -13.85 28.46 2.00
C GLY A 80 -13.92 29.99 2.14
N GLN A 81 -14.17 30.68 1.04
CA GLN A 81 -14.56 32.09 1.10
C GLN A 81 -15.96 32.14 1.72
N LYS A 82 -16.13 32.90 2.79
CA LYS A 82 -17.47 33.27 3.24
C LYS A 82 -18.01 34.25 2.21
N GLU A 83 -19.16 33.94 1.61
CA GLU A 83 -19.97 34.95 0.94
C GLU A 83 -20.46 35.92 2.02
N GLU A 84 -20.25 37.23 1.82
CA GLU A 84 -20.94 38.28 2.58
C GLU A 84 -22.38 38.43 2.09
#